data_AF-A0A819JYY2-F1
#
_entry.id   AF-A0A819JYY2-F1
#
_cell.length_a   1.000
_cell.length_b   1.000
_cell.length_c   1.000
_cell.angle_alpha   90.00
_cell.angle_beta   90.00
_cell.angle_gamma   90.00
#
_symmetry.space_group_name_H-M   'P 1'
#
loop_
_entity.id
_entity.type
_entity.pdbx_description
1 polymer ?
#
loop_
_entity_poly.entity_id
_entity_poly.type
_entity_poly.pdbx_seq_one_letter_code
_entity_poly.pdbx_strand_id
1 'polypeptide(L)'
;MASKKWNRHGTYSNFIKHLKRIHPNEYELIASSDAAYLNEEENVVSDDRTIADLGNIKYKQNQFILSITKNLIIRCGLPLNIVEHTSFRDFLKDCHLKYEPVSSKKLKGAVIPLLKNNVLGIIHEALNNINHFTLTVDGWCDRRCRSF
;
A
#
# COMPACT_ATOMS: atom_id res chain seq x y z
N MET A 1 -18.26 -0.40 -34.94
CA MET A 1 -17.14 0.42 -34.42
C MET A 1 -16.62 -0.25 -33.16
N ALA A 2 -15.38 -0.77 -33.20
CA ALA A 2 -14.82 -1.57 -32.12
C ALA A 2 -14.19 -0.67 -31.04
N SER A 3 -14.69 -0.76 -29.80
CA SER A 3 -14.08 -0.12 -28.63
C SER A 3 -12.81 -0.87 -28.24
N LYS A 4 -11.63 -0.28 -28.48
CA LYS A 4 -10.35 -0.79 -27.99
C LYS A 4 -10.25 -0.54 -26.49
N LYS A 5 -10.45 -1.59 -25.68
CA LYS A 5 -10.11 -1.56 -24.25
C LYS A 5 -8.59 -1.70 -24.10
N TRP A 6 -7.95 -0.64 -23.61
CA TRP A 6 -6.52 -0.61 -23.33
C TRP A 6 -6.22 -1.22 -21.96
N ASN A 7 -5.21 -2.09 -21.90
CA ASN A 7 -4.79 -2.78 -20.69
C ASN A 7 -3.93 -1.83 -19.82
N ARG A 8 -4.30 -1.55 -18.56
CA ARG A 8 -3.72 -0.46 -17.74
C ARG A 8 -2.46 -0.83 -16.93
N HIS A 9 -1.84 -1.99 -17.15
CA HIS A 9 -0.81 -2.54 -16.25
C HIS A 9 0.66 -2.21 -16.64
N GLY A 10 0.96 -0.98 -17.05
CA GLY A 10 2.32 -0.57 -17.47
C GLY A 10 2.67 0.89 -17.15
N THR A 11 3.96 1.22 -17.11
CA THR A 11 4.44 2.60 -16.92
C THR A 11 4.40 3.37 -18.25
N TYR A 12 3.29 4.04 -18.54
CA TYR A 12 3.05 4.72 -19.84
C TYR A 12 3.66 6.13 -19.97
N SER A 13 4.73 6.45 -19.23
CA SER A 13 5.26 7.83 -19.14
C SER A 13 5.62 8.45 -20.50
N ASN A 14 6.20 7.67 -21.42
CA ASN A 14 6.55 8.16 -22.76
C ASN A 14 5.33 8.29 -23.69
N PHE A 15 4.34 7.42 -23.54
CA PHE A 15 3.11 7.46 -24.33
C PHE A 15 2.25 8.66 -23.95
N ILE A 16 2.10 8.94 -22.66
CA ILE A 16 1.38 10.13 -22.17
C ILE A 16 2.06 11.43 -22.62
N LYS A 17 3.40 11.48 -22.62
CA LYS A 17 4.16 12.62 -23.16
C LYS A 17 3.94 12.81 -24.66
N HIS A 18 3.89 11.72 -25.43
CA HIS A 18 3.59 11.77 -26.86
C HIS A 18 2.18 12.30 -27.13
N LEU A 19 1.17 11.78 -26.42
CA LEU A 19 -0.21 12.24 -26.54
C LEU A 19 -0.34 13.73 -26.21
N LYS A 20 0.27 14.18 -25.11
CA LYS A 20 0.28 15.61 -24.74
C LYS A 20 0.86 16.52 -25.83
N ARG A 21 1.82 16.02 -26.62
CA ARG A 21 2.52 16.83 -27.64
C ARG A 21 1.87 16.78 -29.01
N ILE A 22 1.34 15.63 -29.42
CA ILE A 22 0.87 15.39 -30.80
C ILE A 22 -0.66 15.31 -30.87
N HIS A 23 -1.32 14.85 -29.80
CA HIS A 23 -2.76 14.58 -29.76
C HIS A 23 -3.41 15.21 -28.52
N PRO A 24 -3.46 16.56 -28.42
CA PRO A 24 -3.91 17.25 -27.20
C PRO A 24 -5.36 16.93 -26.83
N ASN A 25 -6.25 16.80 -27.81
CA ASN A 25 -7.66 16.49 -27.57
C ASN A 25 -7.86 15.08 -26.95
N GLU A 26 -7.05 14.10 -27.37
CA GLU A 26 -7.10 12.74 -26.79
C GLU A 26 -6.49 12.71 -25.38
N TYR A 27 -5.47 13.53 -25.14
CA TYR A 27 -4.88 13.69 -23.82
C TYR A 27 -5.88 14.30 -22.83
N GLU A 28 -6.67 15.30 -23.22
CA GLU A 28 -7.69 15.90 -22.35
C GLU A 28 -8.82 14.92 -22.01
N LEU A 29 -9.24 14.08 -22.96
CA LEU A 29 -10.20 13.00 -22.72
C LEU A 29 -9.68 11.98 -21.70
N ILE A 30 -8.40 11.60 -21.79
CA ILE A 30 -7.78 10.67 -20.84
C ILE A 30 -7.62 11.33 -19.48
N ALA A 31 -7.12 12.57 -19.42
CA ALA A 31 -6.90 13.30 -18.17
C ALA A 31 -8.19 13.59 -17.41
N SER A 32 -9.27 13.92 -18.13
CA SER A 32 -10.61 14.09 -17.53
C SER A 32 -11.20 12.75 -17.07
N SER A 33 -10.96 11.65 -17.79
CA SER A 33 -11.36 10.31 -17.35
C SER A 33 -10.59 9.82 -16.12
N ASP A 34 -9.29 10.15 -16.02
CA ASP A 34 -8.47 9.83 -14.85
C ASP A 34 -8.89 10.67 -13.64
N ALA A 35 -9.22 11.95 -13.82
CA ALA A 35 -9.77 12.80 -12.77
C ALA A 35 -11.14 12.30 -12.28
N ALA A 36 -12.01 11.82 -13.19
CA ALA A 36 -13.27 11.20 -12.83
C ALA A 36 -13.07 9.87 -12.07
N TYR A 37 -12.11 9.05 -12.49
CA TYR A 37 -11.76 7.79 -11.82
C TYR A 37 -11.16 8.01 -10.41
N LEU A 38 -10.33 9.05 -10.24
CA LEU A 38 -9.81 9.45 -8.92
C LEU A 38 -10.91 9.96 -7.99
N ASN A 39 -11.89 10.72 -8.52
CA ASN A 39 -13.06 11.17 -7.77
C ASN A 39 -14.03 10.02 -7.42
N GLU A 40 -14.09 8.97 -8.25
CA GLU A 40 -14.81 7.73 -7.92
C GLU A 40 -14.04 6.87 -6.89
N GLU A 41 -12.71 6.85 -6.91
CA GLU A 41 -11.88 6.16 -5.90
C GLU A 41 -11.93 6.82 -4.50
N GLU A 42 -12.25 8.11 -4.40
CA GLU A 42 -12.57 8.77 -3.12
C GLU A 42 -13.94 8.38 -2.56
N ASN A 43 -14.86 7.87 -3.40
CA ASN A 43 -16.20 7.42 -3.00
C ASN A 43 -16.31 5.91 -2.71
N VAL A 44 -15.18 5.19 -2.67
CA VAL A 44 -15.19 3.76 -2.31
C VAL A 44 -15.21 3.62 -0.79
N VAL A 45 -16.42 3.39 -0.27
CA VAL A 45 -16.76 2.81 1.05
C VAL A 45 -15.68 3.02 2.11
N SER A 46 -15.90 4.06 2.93
CA SER A 46 -15.32 4.17 4.26
C SER A 46 -15.61 2.86 5.03
N ASP A 47 -14.65 1.93 5.03
CA ASP A 47 -14.58 0.90 6.05
C ASP A 47 -14.06 1.60 7.31
N ASP A 48 -15.02 2.29 7.97
CA ASP A 48 -14.91 3.26 9.06
C ASP A 48 -14.39 2.64 10.38
N ARG A 49 -13.58 1.59 10.28
CA ARG A 49 -12.90 0.99 11.43
C ARG A 49 -11.68 1.83 11.72
N THR A 50 -11.82 2.71 12.71
CA THR A 50 -10.73 3.56 13.22
C THR A 50 -9.49 2.73 13.58
N ILE A 51 -8.31 3.35 13.56
CA ILE A 51 -7.04 2.72 13.96
C ILE A 51 -7.14 2.06 15.35
N ALA A 52 -8.00 2.59 16.23
CA ALA A 52 -8.32 2.02 17.54
C ALA A 52 -8.94 0.60 17.45
N ASP A 53 -9.76 0.32 16.44
CA ASP A 53 -10.39 -0.99 16.25
C ASP A 53 -9.38 -2.05 15.83
N LEU A 54 -8.39 -1.69 15.01
CA LEU A 54 -7.29 -2.60 14.62
C LEU A 54 -6.40 -2.98 15.80
N GLY A 55 -6.23 -2.09 16.78
CA GLY A 55 -5.55 -2.38 18.05
C GLY A 55 -6.36 -3.24 19.01
N ASN A 56 -7.68 -3.35 18.80
CA ASN A 56 -8.55 -4.16 19.63
C ASN A 56 -8.50 -5.64 19.20
N ILE A 57 -7.62 -6.40 19.87
CA ILE A 57 -7.33 -7.83 19.65
C ILE A 57 -8.57 -8.74 19.79
N LYS A 58 -9.69 -8.21 20.31
CA LYS A 58 -10.97 -8.93 20.49
C LYS A 58 -11.55 -9.51 19.20
N TYR A 59 -11.26 -8.93 18.03
CA TYR A 59 -11.76 -9.44 16.76
C TYR A 59 -10.74 -10.38 16.10
N LYS A 60 -11.09 -11.67 15.94
CA LYS A 60 -10.24 -12.69 15.27
C LYS A 60 -9.71 -12.22 13.91
N GLN A 61 -10.50 -11.46 13.16
CA GLN A 61 -10.11 -10.90 11.87
C GLN A 61 -8.91 -9.93 11.98
N ASN A 62 -8.89 -9.07 13.00
CA ASN A 62 -7.78 -8.13 13.22
C ASN A 62 -6.48 -8.88 13.57
N GLN A 63 -6.59 -9.99 14.29
CA GLN A 63 -5.42 -10.85 14.57
C GLN A 63 -4.83 -11.44 13.28
N PHE A 64 -5.67 -11.89 12.34
CA PHE A 64 -5.19 -12.35 11.03
C PHE A 64 -4.50 -11.24 10.25
N ILE A 65 -5.12 -10.06 10.16
CA ILE A 65 -4.57 -8.91 9.44
C ILE A 65 -3.22 -8.48 10.04
N LEU A 66 -3.13 -8.41 11.38
CA LEU A 66 -1.89 -8.09 12.09
C LEU A 66 -0.83 -9.18 11.87
N SER A 67 -1.19 -10.45 11.93
CA SER A 67 -0.26 -11.56 11.73
C SER A 67 0.28 -11.61 10.31
N ILE A 68 -0.57 -11.43 9.29
CA ILE A 68 -0.15 -11.34 7.89
C ILE A 68 0.81 -10.16 7.71
N THR A 69 0.44 -8.98 8.23
CA THR A 69 1.29 -7.78 8.07
C THR A 69 2.64 -7.95 8.78
N LYS A 70 2.63 -8.43 10.03
CA LYS A 70 3.84 -8.60 10.83
C LYS A 70 4.73 -9.72 10.29
N ASN A 71 4.18 -10.90 10.06
CA ASN A 71 4.99 -12.09 9.79
C ASN A 71 5.27 -12.25 8.30
N LEU A 72 4.29 -12.05 7.42
CA LEU A 72 4.48 -12.27 5.99
C LEU A 72 5.08 -11.04 5.30
N ILE A 73 4.50 -9.85 5.52
CA ILE A 73 4.93 -8.65 4.80
C ILE A 73 6.24 -8.11 5.40
N ILE A 74 6.28 -7.85 6.71
CA ILE A 74 7.44 -7.24 7.35
C ILE A 74 8.59 -8.25 7.53
N ARG A 75 8.34 -9.39 8.18
CA ARG A 75 9.42 -10.34 8.51
C ARG A 75 9.89 -11.17 7.32
N CYS A 76 8.97 -11.67 6.49
CA CYS A 76 9.35 -12.43 5.28
C CYS A 76 9.62 -11.54 4.06
N GLY A 77 9.37 -10.23 4.13
CA GLY A 77 9.61 -9.29 3.02
C GLY A 77 8.70 -9.50 1.82
N LEU A 78 7.53 -10.12 2.01
CA LEU A 78 6.59 -10.37 0.91
C LEU A 78 5.95 -9.06 0.43
N PRO A 79 5.66 -8.94 -0.88
CA PRO A 79 5.12 -7.71 -1.43
C PRO A 79 3.69 -7.47 -0.92
N LEU A 80 3.36 -6.19 -0.69
CA LEU A 80 2.06 -5.75 -0.16
C LEU A 80 0.85 -6.26 -0.96
N ASN A 81 1.00 -6.44 -2.27
CA ASN A 81 -0.07 -6.89 -3.16
C ASN A 81 -0.41 -8.38 -2.99
N ILE A 82 0.35 -9.16 -2.23
CA ILE A 82 0.07 -10.59 -2.02
C ILE A 82 -1.32 -10.83 -1.42
N VAL A 83 -1.80 -9.91 -0.58
CA VAL A 83 -3.12 -10.01 0.08
C VAL A 83 -4.30 -9.82 -0.89
N GLU A 84 -4.01 -9.31 -2.08
CA GLU A 84 -4.99 -9.10 -3.16
C GLU A 84 -4.93 -10.22 -4.21
N HIS A 85 -3.90 -11.06 -4.18
CA HIS A 85 -3.75 -12.18 -5.10
C HIS A 85 -4.82 -13.26 -4.86
N THR A 86 -5.46 -13.73 -5.92
CA THR A 86 -6.60 -14.67 -5.85
C THR A 86 -6.21 -15.97 -5.13
N SER A 87 -5.13 -16.62 -5.55
CA SER A 87 -4.67 -17.87 -4.93
C SER A 87 -4.33 -17.74 -3.45
N PHE A 88 -3.85 -16.57 -3.02
CA PHE A 88 -3.56 -16.31 -1.61
C PHE A 88 -4.85 -16.15 -0.81
N ARG A 89 -5.86 -15.48 -1.38
CA ARG A 89 -7.19 -15.35 -0.76
C ARG A 89 -7.90 -16.69 -0.66
N ASP A 90 -7.80 -17.53 -1.68
CA ASP A 90 -8.40 -18.86 -1.68
C ASP A 90 -7.73 -19.76 -0.62
N PHE A 91 -6.39 -19.75 -0.55
CA PHE A 91 -5.64 -20.41 0.52
C PHE A 91 -6.10 -19.96 1.93
N LEU A 92 -6.31 -18.65 2.14
CA LEU A 92 -6.79 -18.14 3.43
C LEU A 92 -8.23 -18.54 3.74
N LYS A 93 -9.10 -18.67 2.72
CA LYS A 93 -10.46 -19.19 2.90
C LYS A 93 -10.47 -20.67 3.26
N ASP A 94 -9.57 -21.45 2.68
CA ASP A 94 -9.39 -22.87 3.04
C ASP A 94 -8.93 -23.02 4.49
N CYS A 95 -8.05 -22.11 4.95
CA CYS A 95 -7.62 -22.06 6.35
C CYS A 95 -8.70 -21.52 7.30
N HIS A 96 -9.48 -20.52 6.86
CA HIS A 96 -10.53 -19.91 7.64
C HIS A 96 -11.69 -19.43 6.76
N LEU A 97 -12.79 -20.19 6.76
CA LEU A 97 -13.95 -19.96 5.88
C LEU A 97 -14.56 -18.55 5.97
N LYS A 98 -14.49 -17.92 7.15
CA LYS A 98 -15.03 -16.57 7.41
C LYS A 98 -14.00 -15.45 7.21
N TYR A 99 -12.84 -15.76 6.63
CA TYR A 99 -11.82 -14.75 6.36
C TYR A 99 -12.35 -13.69 5.39
N GLU A 100 -12.30 -12.44 5.82
CA GLU A 100 -12.58 -11.28 4.97
C GLU A 100 -11.27 -10.78 4.32
N PRO A 101 -11.18 -10.73 2.98
CA PRO A 101 -9.99 -10.23 2.31
C PRO A 101 -9.68 -8.78 2.67
N VAL A 102 -8.40 -8.48 2.89
CA VAL A 102 -7.90 -7.12 3.14
C VAL A 102 -7.29 -6.53 1.86
N SER A 103 -7.37 -5.20 1.72
CA SER A 103 -6.69 -4.47 0.64
C SER A 103 -5.30 -4.03 1.06
N SER A 104 -4.39 -3.96 0.09
CA SER A 104 -3.03 -3.46 0.29
C SER A 104 -3.04 -1.97 0.69
N LYS A 105 -4.04 -1.20 0.21
CA LYS A 105 -4.32 0.19 0.63
C LYS A 105 -4.59 0.28 2.13
N LYS A 106 -5.43 -0.59 2.69
CA LYS A 106 -5.73 -0.61 4.14
C LYS A 106 -4.50 -0.97 4.97
N LEU A 107 -3.70 -1.95 4.51
CA LEU A 107 -2.46 -2.30 5.19
C LEU A 107 -1.47 -1.12 5.22
N LYS A 108 -1.29 -0.45 4.08
CA LYS A 108 -0.40 0.71 3.95
C LYS A 108 -0.90 1.93 4.74
N GLY A 109 -2.20 2.18 4.74
CA GLY A 109 -2.80 3.37 5.34
C GLY A 109 -3.02 3.28 6.85
N ALA A 110 -3.26 2.09 7.39
CA ALA A 110 -3.62 1.93 8.80
C ALA A 110 -2.69 0.97 9.56
N VAL A 111 -2.51 -0.26 9.06
CA VAL A 111 -1.87 -1.34 9.82
C VAL A 111 -0.36 -1.15 9.94
N ILE A 112 0.32 -0.83 8.84
CA ILE A 112 1.77 -0.59 8.84
C ILE A 112 2.13 0.65 9.68
N PRO A 113 1.44 1.81 9.53
CA PRO A 113 1.65 2.94 10.41
C PRO A 113 1.47 2.62 11.89
N LEU A 114 0.44 1.84 12.25
CA LEU A 114 0.22 1.38 13.62
C LEU A 114 1.44 0.60 14.15
N LEU A 115 1.92 -0.40 13.40
CA LEU A 115 3.08 -1.19 13.79
C LEU A 115 4.36 -0.35 13.85
N LYS A 116 4.55 0.57 12.90
CA LYS A 116 5.67 1.51 12.88
C LYS A 116 5.66 2.39 14.13
N ASN A 117 4.52 2.97 14.49
CA ASN A 117 4.40 3.85 15.64
C ASN A 117 4.70 3.12 16.96
N ASN A 118 4.28 1.86 17.08
CA ASN A 118 4.64 1.03 18.23
C ASN A 118 6.16 0.83 18.35
N VAL A 119 6.83 0.51 17.24
CA VAL A 119 8.29 0.35 17.20
C VAL A 119 9.00 1.67 17.48
N LEU A 120 8.52 2.78 16.91
CA LEU A 120 9.05 4.11 17.19
C LEU A 120 8.92 4.48 18.67
N GLY A 121 7.79 4.15 19.31
CA GLY A 121 7.62 4.37 20.74
C GLY A 121 8.69 3.65 21.57
N ILE A 122 8.95 2.38 21.27
CA ILE A 122 10.01 1.59 21.92
C ILE A 122 11.39 2.20 21.67
N ILE A 123 11.67 2.64 20.45
CA ILE A 123 12.93 3.31 20.10
C ILE A 123 13.08 4.61 20.87
N HIS A 124 12.04 5.46 20.94
CA HIS A 124 12.07 6.71 21.69
C HIS A 124 12.30 6.48 23.18
N GLU A 125 11.62 5.51 23.78
CA GLU A 125 11.82 5.13 25.18
C GLU A 125 13.26 4.64 25.43
N ALA A 126 13.81 3.83 24.53
CA ALA A 126 15.19 3.38 24.61
C ALA A 126 16.18 4.55 24.49
N LEU A 127 15.96 5.46 23.53
CA LEU A 127 16.84 6.61 23.29
C LEU A 127 16.81 7.64 24.43
N ASN A 128 15.67 7.82 25.11
CA ASN A 128 15.56 8.75 26.23
C ASN A 128 16.47 8.39 27.42
N ASN A 129 16.88 7.14 27.54
CA ASN A 129 17.68 6.63 28.66
C ASN A 129 19.18 6.46 28.30
N ILE A 130 19.62 6.94 27.13
CA ILE A 130 20.98 6.72 26.62
C ILE A 130 21.80 8.01 26.73
N ASN A 131 22.98 7.92 27.36
CA ASN A 131 23.90 9.06 27.50
C ASN A 131 24.81 9.27 26.28
N HIS A 132 25.08 8.19 25.53
CA HIS A 132 26.00 8.21 24.39
C HIS A 132 25.41 7.36 23.26
N PHE A 133 25.34 7.93 22.06
CA PHE A 133 24.95 7.20 20.86
C PHE A 133 25.96 7.47 19.74
N THR A 134 26.11 6.51 18.84
CA THR A 134 26.88 6.69 17.62
C THR A 134 25.91 6.62 16.45
N LEU A 135 25.99 7.59 15.54
CA LEU A 135 25.20 7.64 14.33
C LEU A 135 26.11 7.38 13.12
N THR A 136 25.85 6.30 12.40
CA THR A 136 26.46 6.06 11.10
C THR A 136 25.50 6.54 10.03
N VAL A 137 25.95 7.47 9.19
CA VAL A 137 25.19 7.94 8.03
C VAL A 137 25.79 7.28 6.81
N ASP A 138 24.96 6.52 6.10
CA ASP A 138 25.32 5.93 4.80
C ASP A 138 24.50 6.65 3.72
N GLY A 139 25.18 7.05 2.65
CA GLY A 139 24.59 7.82 1.57
C GLY A 139 25.00 7.23 0.24
N TRP A 140 24.03 6.82 -0.56
CA TRP A 140 24.26 6.25 -1.88
C TRP A 140 23.32 6.83 -2.93
N CYS A 141 23.76 6.82 -4.18
CA CYS A 141 22.96 7.23 -5.33
C CYS A 141 22.68 6.01 -6.21
N ASP A 142 21.46 5.90 -6.73
CA ASP A 142 21.19 4.90 -7.77
C ASP A 142 21.83 5.30 -9.11
N ARG A 143 21.79 4.37 -10.07
CA ARG A 143 22.30 4.61 -11.45
C ARG A 143 21.51 5.68 -12.22
N ARG A 144 20.41 6.19 -11.67
CA ARG A 144 19.61 7.28 -12.22
C ARG A 144 19.89 8.60 -11.49
N CYS A 145 20.96 8.66 -10.68
CA CYS A 145 21.35 9.78 -9.86
C CYS A 145 20.25 10.24 -8.89
N ARG A 146 19.40 9.31 -8.42
CA ARG A 146 18.49 9.57 -7.31
C ARG A 146 19.23 9.27 -6.02
N SER A 147 19.27 10.26 -5.13
CA SER A 147 19.82 10.11 -3.77
C SER A 147 18.81 9.40 -2.88
N PHE A 148 19.30 8.50 -2.01
CA PHE A 148 18.51 7.78 -1.02
C PHE A 148 19.13 7.94 0.36
#